data_AF-A0A1Q3ENQ1-F1
#
_entry.id   AF-A0A1Q3ENQ1-F1
#
_cell.length_a   1.000
_cell.length_b   1.000
_cell.length_c   1.000
_cell.angle_alpha   90.00
_cell.angle_beta   90.00
_cell.angle_gamma   90.00
#
_symmetry.space_group_name_H-M   'P 1'
#
loop_
_entity.id
_entity.type
_entity.pdbx_description
1 polymer ?
#
loop_
_entity_poly.entity_id
_entity_poly.type
_entity_poly.pdbx_seq_one_letter_code
_entity_poly.pdbx_strand_id
1 'polypeptide(L)'
;MGKVKKTKKFALVKRMLNPNDIRLKENQAKQQKKEQDLKEKAVRRVAPVASSLFLAHNTSLVPPYRVLIDTNFINFSLQNKLELISGMMDCLYAKCIPCVTDCVMAELEKLGHKYRVALRGLELFSVRCYIFR
;
A
#
# COMPACT_ATOMS: atom_id res chain seq x y z
N MET A 1 -21.47 -64.01 -49.95
CA MET A 1 -20.35 -63.11 -49.60
C MET A 1 -20.51 -62.65 -48.14
N GLY A 2 -19.85 -63.29 -47.18
CA GLY A 2 -19.97 -62.96 -45.76
C GLY A 2 -19.12 -61.74 -45.38
N LYS A 3 -19.73 -60.71 -44.75
CA LYS A 3 -19.01 -59.49 -44.33
C LYS A 3 -17.96 -59.80 -43.26
N VAL A 4 -16.74 -59.28 -43.45
CA VAL A 4 -15.63 -59.37 -42.49
C VAL A 4 -16.02 -58.73 -41.16
N LYS A 5 -15.88 -59.48 -40.06
CA LYS A 5 -16.23 -59.01 -38.72
C LYS A 5 -15.16 -58.03 -38.21
N LYS A 6 -15.57 -56.85 -37.74
CA LYS A 6 -14.67 -55.86 -37.13
C LYS A 6 -14.02 -56.46 -35.87
N THR A 7 -12.68 -56.42 -35.81
CA THR A 7 -11.89 -56.89 -34.67
C THR A 7 -12.04 -55.95 -33.48
N LYS A 8 -12.19 -56.52 -32.27
CA LYS A 8 -12.31 -55.74 -31.03
C LYS A 8 -10.93 -55.18 -30.66
N LYS A 9 -10.88 -53.92 -30.20
CA LYS A 9 -9.64 -53.32 -29.70
C LYS A 9 -9.30 -53.88 -28.31
N PHE A 10 -8.03 -54.21 -28.09
CA PHE A 10 -7.53 -54.64 -26.78
C PHE A 10 -7.51 -53.46 -25.79
N ALA A 11 -7.75 -53.74 -24.51
CA ALA A 11 -7.73 -52.77 -23.40
C ALA A 11 -8.68 -51.56 -23.55
N LEU A 12 -9.89 -51.76 -24.09
CA LEU A 12 -10.93 -50.74 -24.06
C LEU A 12 -11.47 -50.55 -22.63
N VAL A 13 -11.15 -49.40 -22.04
CA VAL A 13 -11.71 -48.94 -20.76
C VAL A 13 -12.89 -48.01 -20.97
N LYS A 14 -13.78 -47.94 -19.98
CA LYS A 14 -14.87 -46.97 -19.94
C LYS A 14 -14.28 -45.56 -19.96
N ARG A 15 -14.81 -44.67 -20.79
CA ARG A 15 -14.38 -43.27 -20.82
C ARG A 15 -14.67 -42.63 -19.47
N MET A 16 -13.63 -42.25 -18.73
CA MET A 16 -13.72 -41.48 -17.50
C MET A 16 -13.48 -40.00 -17.79
N LEU A 17 -13.95 -39.14 -16.89
CA LEU A 17 -13.70 -37.70 -17.01
C LEU A 17 -12.20 -37.44 -16.83
N ASN A 18 -11.61 -36.70 -17.76
CA ASN A 18 -10.21 -36.32 -17.69
C ASN A 18 -10.04 -35.20 -16.64
N PRO A 19 -9.06 -35.27 -15.71
CA PRO A 19 -8.79 -34.18 -14.77
C PRO A 19 -8.44 -32.83 -15.45
N ASN A 20 -8.04 -32.84 -16.72
CA ASN A 20 -7.78 -31.63 -17.51
C ASN A 20 -8.99 -31.15 -18.33
N ASP A 21 -10.21 -31.65 -18.06
CA ASP A 21 -11.41 -31.21 -18.78
C ASP A 21 -11.75 -29.73 -18.49
N ILE A 22 -12.13 -28.99 -19.53
CA ILE A 22 -12.46 -27.55 -19.50
C ILE A 22 -13.75 -27.30 -18.70
N ARG A 23 -14.58 -28.34 -18.51
CA ARG A 23 -15.82 -28.26 -17.71
C ARG A 23 -15.57 -28.24 -16.20
N LEU A 24 -14.38 -28.60 -15.74
CA LEU A 24 -14.02 -28.55 -14.33
C LEU A 24 -13.81 -27.09 -13.88
N LYS A 25 -14.50 -26.68 -12.80
CA LYS A 25 -14.42 -25.32 -12.24
C LYS A 25 -12.99 -24.90 -11.90
N GLU A 26 -12.16 -25.82 -11.42
CA GLU A 26 -10.76 -25.57 -11.11
C GLU A 26 -9.94 -25.18 -12.34
N ASN A 27 -10.21 -25.79 -13.50
CA ASN A 27 -9.51 -25.51 -14.74
C ASN A 27 -9.96 -24.18 -15.36
N GLN A 28 -11.25 -23.83 -15.22
CA GLN A 28 -11.77 -22.52 -15.61
C GLN A 28 -11.19 -21.40 -14.74
N ALA A 29 -11.10 -21.60 -13.42
CA ALA A 29 -10.47 -20.65 -12.51
C ALA A 29 -8.98 -20.45 -12.83
N LYS A 30 -8.26 -21.53 -13.19
CA LYS A 30 -6.87 -21.45 -13.64
C LYS A 30 -6.72 -20.69 -14.96
N GLN A 31 -7.64 -20.86 -15.90
CA GLN A 31 -7.64 -20.11 -17.17
C GLN A 31 -7.94 -18.62 -16.95
N GLN A 32 -8.95 -18.29 -16.15
CA GLN A 32 -9.30 -16.91 -15.83
C GLN A 32 -8.16 -16.17 -15.11
N LYS A 33 -7.49 -16.82 -14.16
CA LYS A 33 -6.29 -16.26 -13.51
C LYS A 33 -5.17 -16.00 -14.51
N LYS A 34 -4.88 -16.96 -15.39
CA LYS A 34 -3.87 -16.77 -16.45
C LYS A 34 -4.21 -15.60 -17.36
N GLU A 35 -5.48 -15.45 -17.73
CA GLU A 35 -5.96 -14.36 -18.57
C GLU A 35 -5.89 -13.00 -17.86
N GLN A 36 -6.19 -12.96 -16.56
CA GLN A 36 -6.04 -11.77 -15.72
C GLN A 36 -4.57 -11.40 -15.56
N ASP A 37 -3.68 -12.36 -15.28
CA ASP A 37 -2.23 -12.15 -15.20
C ASP A 37 -1.65 -11.67 -16.54
N LEU A 38 -2.13 -12.20 -17.66
CA LEU A 38 -1.77 -11.75 -19.01
C LEU A 38 -2.22 -10.30 -19.26
N LYS A 39 -3.44 -9.95 -18.84
CA LYS A 39 -3.97 -8.59 -18.94
C LYS A 39 -3.20 -7.62 -18.05
N GLU A 40 -2.86 -8.00 -16.82
CA GLU A 40 -2.05 -7.17 -15.93
C GLU A 40 -0.61 -6.98 -16.44
N LYS A 41 0.01 -8.03 -17.00
CA LYS A 41 1.34 -7.94 -17.61
C LYS A 41 1.34 -7.12 -18.90
N ALA A 42 0.22 -7.10 -19.64
CA ALA A 42 0.08 -6.28 -20.83
C ALA A 42 -0.04 -4.78 -20.51
N VAL A 43 -0.55 -4.42 -19.32
CA VAL A 43 -0.63 -3.02 -18.89
C VAL A 43 0.70 -2.59 -18.29
N ARG A 44 1.51 -1.89 -19.10
CA ARG A 44 2.75 -1.27 -18.64
C ARG A 44 2.44 -0.05 -17.76
N ARG A 45 2.36 -0.24 -16.44
CA ARG A 45 2.20 0.85 -15.47
C ARG A 45 3.56 1.51 -15.20
N VAL A 46 3.86 2.56 -15.97
CA VAL A 46 4.97 3.47 -15.63
C VAL A 46 4.39 4.61 -14.81
N ALA A 47 4.83 4.76 -13.56
CA ALA A 47 4.41 5.90 -12.75
C ALA A 47 4.99 7.19 -13.36
N PRO A 48 4.15 8.19 -13.67
CA PRO A 48 4.65 9.47 -14.15
C PRO A 48 5.41 10.19 -13.03
N VAL A 49 6.48 10.89 -13.39
CA VAL A 49 7.19 11.77 -12.46
C VAL A 49 6.32 13.00 -12.18
N ALA A 50 6.23 13.44 -10.92
CA ALA A 50 5.43 14.61 -10.57
C ALA A 50 6.02 15.87 -11.22
N SER A 51 5.15 16.75 -11.71
CA SER A 51 5.52 17.99 -12.43
C SER A 51 6.27 19.01 -11.57
N SER A 52 6.21 18.87 -10.25
CA SER A 52 6.90 19.71 -9.26
C SER A 52 8.38 19.39 -9.08
N LEU A 53 8.85 18.25 -9.60
CA LEU A 53 10.25 17.84 -9.52
C LEU A 53 11.02 18.37 -10.73
N PHE A 54 11.88 19.37 -10.51
CA PHE A 54 12.92 19.72 -11.45
C PHE A 54 14.15 18.85 -11.15
N LEU A 55 14.33 17.77 -11.93
CA LEU A 55 15.32 16.73 -11.67
C LEU A 55 15.09 16.10 -10.27
N ALA A 56 15.87 16.50 -9.27
CA ALA A 56 15.73 16.09 -7.88
C ALA A 56 15.22 17.19 -6.94
N HIS A 57 15.07 18.43 -7.44
CA HIS A 57 14.62 19.57 -6.65
C HIS A 57 13.10 19.72 -6.73
N ASN A 58 12.43 19.72 -5.58
CA ASN A 58 10.99 19.92 -5.49
C ASN A 58 10.67 21.42 -5.33
N THR A 59 10.10 22.04 -6.36
CA THR A 59 9.73 23.46 -6.34
C THR A 59 8.44 23.75 -5.57
N SER A 60 7.66 22.72 -5.21
CA SER A 60 6.41 22.89 -4.44
C SER A 60 6.62 23.08 -2.94
N LEU A 61 7.84 22.92 -2.44
CA LEU A 61 8.17 23.15 -1.04
C LEU A 61 8.37 24.66 -0.82
N VAL A 62 7.26 25.34 -0.53
CA VAL A 62 7.21 26.77 -0.19
C VAL A 62 6.61 26.92 1.22
N PRO A 63 7.07 27.87 2.05
CA PRO A 63 6.43 28.18 3.32
C PRO A 63 4.94 28.53 3.13
N PRO A 64 4.02 28.07 4.00
CA PRO A 64 4.23 27.29 5.22
C PRO A 64 4.51 25.81 4.96
N TYR A 65 5.59 25.29 5.54
CA TYR A 65 5.98 23.88 5.36
C TYR A 65 5.03 22.96 6.12
N ARG A 66 4.52 21.94 5.43
CA ARG A 66 3.75 20.86 6.04
C ARG A 66 4.68 19.69 6.26
N VAL A 67 4.93 19.36 7.52
CA VAL A 67 5.89 18.31 7.88
C VAL A 67 5.15 17.17 8.53
N LEU A 68 5.28 15.98 7.96
CA LEU A 68 4.75 14.75 8.52
C LEU A 68 5.64 14.28 9.66
N ILE A 69 5.03 13.95 10.79
CA ILE A 69 5.74 13.52 11.99
C ILE A 69 5.48 12.06 12.27
N ASP A 70 6.55 11.36 12.67
CA ASP A 70 6.53 9.95 13.03
C ASP A 70 6.64 9.76 14.56
N THR A 71 6.28 8.58 15.05
CA THR A 71 6.31 8.24 16.49
C THR A 71 7.71 8.34 17.08
N ASN A 72 8.73 7.91 16.35
CA ASN A 72 10.12 8.02 16.79
C ASN A 72 10.56 9.47 16.96
N PHE A 73 10.15 10.36 16.05
CA PHE A 73 10.50 11.78 16.15
C PHE A 73 9.90 12.42 17.41
N ILE A 74 8.66 12.06 17.74
CA ILE A 74 7.98 12.49 18.96
C ILE A 74 8.71 11.96 20.20
N ASN A 75 9.11 10.70 20.20
CA ASN A 75 9.83 10.08 21.31
C ASN A 75 11.18 10.79 21.57
N PHE A 76 11.95 11.07 20.52
CA PHE A 76 13.21 11.79 20.64
C PHE A 76 13.03 13.24 21.08
N SER A 77 11.99 13.92 20.58
CA SER A 77 11.68 15.29 20.97
C SER A 77 11.35 15.39 22.46
N LEU A 78 10.62 14.41 23.01
CA LEU A 78 10.30 14.35 24.45
C LEU A 78 11.52 14.04 25.32
N GLN A 79 12.40 13.13 24.88
CA GLN A 79 13.64 12.82 25.59
C GLN A 79 14.56 14.04 25.70
N ASN A 80 14.70 14.78 24.59
CA ASN A 80 15.54 15.97 24.51
C ASN A 80 14.85 17.24 25.03
N LYS A 81 13.58 17.14 25.47
CA LYS A 81 12.76 18.28 25.94
C LYS A 81 12.65 19.40 24.89
N LEU A 82 12.59 19.02 23.62
CA LEU A 82 12.42 19.96 22.51
C LEU A 82 10.94 20.18 22.24
N GLU A 83 10.54 21.44 22.12
CA GLU A 83 9.21 21.82 21.69
C GLU A 83 9.13 21.70 20.16
N LEU A 84 8.19 20.88 19.68
CA LEU A 84 8.14 20.45 18.27
C LEU A 84 8.02 21.64 17.30
N ILE A 85 7.10 22.57 17.58
CA ILE A 85 6.83 23.70 16.68
C ILE A 85 7.97 24.70 16.69
N SER A 86 8.46 25.10 17.87
CA SER A 86 9.59 26.03 17.98
C SER A 86 10.82 25.46 17.29
N GLY A 87 11.18 24.21 17.61
CA GLY A 87 12.36 23.57 17.02
C GLY A 87 12.28 23.47 15.51
N MET A 88 11.09 23.23 14.93
CA MET A 88 10.92 23.17 13.48
C MET A 88 10.99 24.56 12.82
N MET A 89 10.46 25.60 13.46
CA MET A 89 10.58 26.97 12.99
C MET A 89 12.03 27.46 13.05
N ASP A 90 12.77 27.09 14.09
CA ASP A 90 14.19 27.44 14.24
C ASP A 90 15.09 26.68 13.25
N CYS A 91 14.74 25.44 12.90
CA CYS A 91 15.48 24.65 11.90
C CYS A 91 15.28 25.16 10.47
N LEU A 92 14.04 25.51 10.10
CA LEU A 92 13.67 25.86 8.72
C LEU A 92 13.55 27.37 8.48
N TYR A 93 13.68 28.19 9.54
CA TYR A 93 13.49 29.65 9.53
C TYR A 93 12.18 30.10 8.85
N ALA A 94 11.14 29.28 8.96
CA ALA A 94 9.86 29.48 8.29
C ALA A 94 8.71 28.91 9.11
N LYS A 95 7.48 29.36 8.82
CA LYS A 95 6.28 28.83 9.46
C LYS A 95 6.10 27.36 9.10
N CYS A 96 6.07 26.50 10.12
CA CYS A 96 5.89 25.06 9.97
C CYS A 96 4.55 24.62 10.56
N ILE A 97 3.86 23.72 9.88
CA ILE A 97 2.61 23.10 10.32
C ILE A 97 2.91 21.59 10.50
N PRO A 98 2.97 21.10 11.75
CA PRO A 98 3.11 19.68 12.01
C PRO A 98 1.81 18.95 11.58
N CYS A 99 1.92 17.91 10.74
CA CYS A 99 0.81 17.02 10.42
C CYS A 99 1.10 15.63 11.00
N VAL A 100 0.15 15.13 11.80
CA VAL A 100 0.20 13.79 12.39
C VAL A 100 -0.86 12.94 11.70
N THR A 101 -0.50 11.72 11.31
CA THR A 101 -1.41 10.77 10.66
C THR A 101 -2.08 9.87 11.68
N ASP A 102 -3.24 9.31 11.31
CA ASP A 102 -4.02 8.41 12.18
C ASP A 102 -3.22 7.16 12.59
N CYS A 103 -2.33 6.66 11.72
CA CYS A 103 -1.47 5.53 12.06
C CYS A 103 -0.47 5.87 13.17
N VAL A 104 0.13 7.05 13.13
CA VAL A 104 1.08 7.53 14.16
C VAL A 104 0.36 7.77 15.48
N MET A 105 -0.85 8.31 15.44
CA MET A 105 -1.71 8.43 16.64
C MET A 105 -2.01 7.05 17.25
N ALA A 106 -2.41 6.07 16.42
CA ALA A 106 -2.71 4.72 16.88
C ALA A 106 -1.47 3.99 17.46
N GLU A 107 -0.27 4.26 16.94
CA GLU A 107 0.97 3.72 17.51
C GLU A 107 1.30 4.33 18.88
N LEU A 108 1.07 5.64 19.06
CA LEU A 108 1.28 6.31 20.34
C LEU A 108 0.30 5.83 21.42
N GLU A 109 -0.95 5.53 21.04
CA GLU A 109 -1.93 4.92 21.96
C GLU A 109 -1.50 3.52 22.41
N LYS A 110 -0.88 2.72 21.53
CA LYS A 110 -0.37 1.39 21.86
C LYS A 110 0.85 1.41 22.79
N LEU A 111 1.68 2.46 22.70
CA LEU A 111 2.87 2.62 23.55
C LEU A 111 2.52 2.93 25.03
N GLY A 112 1.24 3.13 25.36
CA GLY A 112 0.70 3.11 26.72
C GLY A 112 0.81 4.43 27.48
N HIS A 113 0.61 4.38 28.80
CA HIS A 113 0.47 5.57 29.65
C HIS A 113 1.70 6.49 29.72
N LYS A 114 2.89 6.00 29.36
CA LYS A 114 4.13 6.79 29.36
C LYS A 114 4.08 7.98 28.41
N TYR A 115 3.26 7.92 27.36
CA TYR A 115 3.13 8.96 26.33
C TYR A 115 1.85 9.79 26.43
N ARG A 116 1.13 9.74 27.57
CA ARG A 116 -0.09 10.54 27.78
C ARG A 116 0.12 12.05 27.62
N VAL A 117 1.31 12.55 27.97
CA VAL A 117 1.68 13.96 27.79
C VAL A 117 1.81 14.30 26.31
N ALA A 118 2.41 13.40 25.53
CA ALA A 118 2.55 13.55 24.08
C ALA A 118 1.18 13.57 23.40
N LEU A 119 0.31 12.61 23.74
CA LEU A 119 -1.05 12.50 23.19
C LEU A 119 -1.85 13.80 23.41
N ARG A 120 -1.84 14.37 24.61
CA ARG A 120 -2.54 15.64 24.90
C ARG A 120 -1.95 16.83 24.16
N GLY A 121 -0.63 16.88 23.99
CA GLY A 121 0.03 17.93 23.22
C GLY A 121 -0.34 17.85 21.74
N LEU A 122 -0.31 16.64 21.17
CA LEU A 122 -0.59 16.38 19.74
C LEU A 122 -2.05 16.61 19.37
N GLU A 123 -2.98 16.37 20.29
CA GLU A 123 -4.42 16.57 20.06
C GLU A 123 -4.76 18.06 19.77
N LEU A 124 -4.02 19.01 20.36
CA LEU A 124 -4.12 20.44 20.05
C LEU A 124 -3.56 20.79 18.66
N PHE A 125 -2.67 19.96 18.13
CA PHE A 125 -2.01 20.17 16.83
C PHE A 125 -2.67 19.42 15.69
N SER A 126 -3.71 18.63 15.97
CA SER A 126 -4.52 17.96 14.95
C SER A 126 -5.41 18.97 14.24
N VAL A 127 -4.80 19.92 13.52
CA VAL A 127 -5.42 20.53 12.37
C VAL A 127 -5.64 19.37 11.42
N ARG A 128 -6.86 18.82 11.40
CA ARG A 128 -7.29 17.75 10.48
C ARG A 128 -6.68 18.01 9.12
N CYS A 129 -5.57 17.34 8.85
CA CYS A 129 -4.76 17.54 7.68
C CYS A 129 -5.55 16.76 6.60
N TYR A 130 -6.57 17.40 6.02
CA TYR A 130 -7.35 16.92 4.88
C TYR A 130 -6.43 16.84 3.64
N ILE A 131 -5.37 16.05 3.72
CA ILE A 131 -4.43 15.79 2.62
C ILE A 131 -4.88 14.58 1.79
N PHE A 132 -5.85 13.79 2.28
CA PHE A 132 -6.31 12.55 1.66
C PHE A 132 -7.77 12.55 1.15
N ARG A 133 -8.41 13.71 1.01
CA ARG A 133 -9.74 13.83 0.38
C ARG A 133 -9.65 14.74 -0.85
#